data_AF-A0A9C8E2N7-F1
#
_entry.id   AF-A0A9C8E2N7-F1
#
_cell.length_a   1.000
_cell.length_b   1.000
_cell.length_c   1.000
_cell.angle_alpha   90.00
_cell.angle_beta   90.00
_cell.angle_gamma   90.00
#
_symmetry.space_group_name_H-M   'P 1'
#
loop_
_entity.id
_entity.type
_entity.pdbx_description
1 polymer ?
#
loop_
_entity_poly.entity_id
_entity_poly.type
_entity_poly.pdbx_seq_one_letter_code
_entity_poly.pdbx_strand_id
1 'polypeptide(L)'
;PLGKILGPRGLMPNPKVGTVAKDVAQAVQNAKGGQIRYRTDKAGIIHGSIGNVSFAALSLHENLKALIADLLKAKPSTSKGVYMQKVSISTTMGAGLAIDQSSL
;
A
#
# COMPACT_ATOMS: atom_id res chain seq x y z
N PRO A 1 4.62 -0.74 29.91
CA PRO A 1 6.02 -1.20 29.69
C PRO A 1 6.37 -1.53 28.22
N LEU A 2 5.52 -2.26 27.48
CA LEU A 2 5.81 -2.71 26.10
C LEU A 2 5.63 -1.64 25.00
N GLY A 3 4.75 -0.66 25.20
CA GLY A 3 4.45 0.37 24.20
C GLY A 3 5.62 1.30 23.84
N LYS A 4 6.55 1.56 24.78
CA LYS A 4 7.74 2.40 24.53
C LYS A 4 8.75 1.75 23.57
N ILE A 5 8.78 0.42 23.50
CA ILE A 5 9.72 -0.33 22.66
C ILE A 5 9.10 -0.63 21.29
N LEU A 6 7.85 -1.08 21.29
CA LEU A 6 7.14 -1.49 20.06
C LEU A 6 6.63 -0.30 19.24
N GLY A 7 6.33 0.84 19.90
CA GLY A 7 5.88 2.07 19.26
C GLY A 7 6.88 2.65 18.24
N PRO A 8 8.10 3.03 18.64
CA PRO A 8 9.07 3.64 17.74
C PRO A 8 9.57 2.71 16.64
N ARG A 9 9.51 1.38 16.85
CA ARG A 9 9.88 0.38 15.83
C ARG A 9 8.73 0.01 14.88
N GLY A 10 7.52 0.56 15.07
CA GLY A 10 6.35 0.25 14.24
C GLY A 10 5.90 -1.22 14.30
N LEU A 11 6.35 -1.96 15.33
CA LEU A 11 6.05 -3.38 15.52
C LEU A 11 4.78 -3.61 16.37
N MET A 12 4.14 -2.54 16.81
CA MET A 12 2.90 -2.65 17.59
C MET A 12 1.80 -3.28 16.72
N PRO A 13 1.22 -4.43 17.15
CA PRO A 13 0.12 -5.05 16.42
C PRO A 13 -1.06 -4.08 16.33
N ASN A 14 -1.59 -3.90 15.12
CA ASN A 14 -2.67 -2.96 14.87
C ASN A 14 -3.88 -3.72 14.26
N PRO A 15 -5.09 -3.58 14.85
CA PRO A 15 -6.30 -4.20 14.32
C PRO A 15 -6.66 -3.75 12.90
N LYS A 16 -6.35 -2.50 12.52
CA LYS A 16 -6.65 -1.98 11.18
C LYS A 16 -5.88 -2.69 10.06
N VAL A 17 -4.73 -3.28 10.38
CA VAL A 17 -3.89 -4.05 9.44
C VAL A 17 -4.12 -5.54 9.57
N GLY A 18 -5.16 -5.99 10.29
CA GLY A 18 -5.51 -7.41 10.41
C GLY A 18 -4.49 -8.25 11.19
N THR A 19 -3.43 -7.64 11.74
CA THR A 19 -2.42 -8.33 12.57
C THR A 19 -2.94 -8.73 13.95
N VAL A 20 -4.12 -8.26 14.31
CA VAL A 20 -4.89 -8.70 15.49
C VAL A 20 -6.17 -9.34 14.94
N ALA A 21 -6.05 -10.55 14.40
CA ALA A 21 -7.15 -11.35 13.88
C ALA A 21 -7.38 -12.59 14.75
N LYS A 22 -8.61 -13.10 14.77
CA LYS A 22 -8.94 -14.38 15.42
C LYS A 22 -8.30 -15.57 14.69
N ASP A 23 -8.09 -15.43 13.38
CA ASP A 23 -7.39 -16.41 12.56
C ASP A 23 -5.92 -16.00 12.35
N VAL A 24 -5.04 -16.68 13.09
CA VAL A 24 -3.59 -16.42 13.08
C VAL A 24 -2.92 -17.06 11.87
N ALA A 25 -3.45 -18.18 11.37
CA ALA A 25 -2.81 -18.94 10.30
C ALA A 25 -2.84 -18.15 8.99
N GLN A 26 -4.02 -17.62 8.64
CA GLN A 26 -4.17 -16.79 7.44
C GLN A 26 -3.37 -15.48 7.54
N ALA A 27 -3.34 -14.85 8.72
CA ALA A 27 -2.59 -13.62 8.95
C ALA A 27 -1.08 -13.83 8.74
N VAL A 28 -0.54 -14.98 9.17
CA VAL A 28 0.88 -15.33 8.97
C VAL A 28 1.19 -15.61 7.50
N GLN A 29 0.30 -16.32 6.78
CA GLN A 29 0.49 -16.56 5.34
C GLN A 29 0.49 -15.27 4.54
N ASN A 30 -0.48 -14.38 4.80
CA ASN A 30 -0.57 -13.09 4.12
C ASN A 30 0.64 -12.19 4.44
N ALA A 31 1.11 -12.20 5.70
CA ALA A 31 2.31 -11.46 6.09
C ALA A 31 3.58 -12.01 5.40
N LYS A 32 3.71 -13.34 5.27
CA LYS A 32 4.82 -13.97 4.53
C LYS A 32 4.75 -13.74 3.02
N GLY A 33 3.55 -13.59 2.47
CA GLY A 33 3.32 -13.25 1.06
C GLY A 33 3.76 -11.84 0.66
N GLY A 34 4.33 -11.05 1.58
CA GLY A 34 4.86 -9.73 1.27
C GLY A 34 3.79 -8.65 1.18
N GLN A 35 2.71 -8.78 1.97
CA GLN A 35 1.62 -7.80 1.98
C GLN A 35 2.13 -6.36 2.20
N ILE A 36 1.91 -5.51 1.20
CA ILE A 36 2.27 -4.10 1.25
C ILE A 36 1.26 -3.35 2.12
N ARG A 37 1.79 -2.51 3.02
CA ARG A 37 0.99 -1.65 3.89
C ARG A 37 1.05 -0.23 3.36
N TYR A 38 -0.11 0.34 3.07
CA TYR A 38 -0.23 1.74 2.71
C TYR A 38 -1.08 2.47 3.75
N ARG A 39 -0.73 3.73 4.04
CA ARG A 39 -1.49 4.62 4.90
C ARG A 39 -1.71 5.93 4.15
N THR A 40 -2.83 6.57 4.41
CA THR A 40 -3.09 7.93 3.96
C THR A 40 -2.33 8.92 4.83
N ASP A 41 -1.72 9.89 4.18
CA ASP A 41 -1.19 11.08 4.85
C ASP A 41 -2.28 12.11 5.11
N LYS A 42 -1.97 13.12 5.92
CA LYS A 42 -2.93 14.20 6.25
C LYS A 42 -3.42 14.95 5.01
N ALA A 43 -2.62 14.98 3.94
CA ALA A 43 -2.96 15.55 2.65
C ALA A 43 -3.83 14.62 1.77
N GLY A 44 -4.19 13.42 2.23
CA GLY A 44 -4.97 12.45 1.47
C GLY A 44 -4.18 11.70 0.39
N ILE A 45 -2.85 11.83 0.39
CA ILE A 45 -1.96 11.12 -0.53
C ILE A 45 -1.64 9.74 0.05
N ILE A 46 -1.60 8.72 -0.82
CA ILE A 46 -1.23 7.35 -0.46
C ILE A 46 0.18 7.09 -0.97
N HIS A 47 1.07 6.72 -0.04
CA HIS A 47 2.43 6.31 -0.35
C HIS A 47 2.58 4.80 -0.11
N GLY A 48 3.26 4.11 -1.02
CA GLY A 48 3.51 2.68 -0.91
C GLY A 48 4.62 2.23 -1.85
N SER A 49 5.45 1.29 -1.39
CA SER A 49 6.45 0.63 -2.23
C SER A 49 5.79 -0.50 -3.01
N ILE A 50 5.86 -0.46 -4.34
CA ILE A 50 5.27 -1.48 -5.25
C ILE A 50 6.27 -2.63 -5.51
N GLY A 51 7.56 -2.39 -5.30
CA GLY A 51 8.62 -3.40 -5.43
C GLY A 51 10.03 -2.79 -5.43
N ASN A 52 11.01 -3.61 -5.76
CA ASN A 52 12.42 -3.21 -5.91
C ASN A 52 12.86 -3.33 -7.37
N VAL A 53 13.97 -2.67 -7.72
CA VAL A 53 14.54 -2.68 -9.08
C VAL A 53 14.91 -4.11 -9.55
N SER A 54 15.17 -5.02 -8.62
CA SER A 54 15.48 -6.42 -8.92
C SER A 54 14.28 -7.25 -9.40
N PHE A 55 13.06 -6.70 -9.39
CA PHE A 55 11.86 -7.40 -9.88
C PHE A 55 11.73 -7.26 -11.39
N ALA A 56 11.15 -8.27 -12.04
CA ALA A 56 10.82 -8.19 -13.45
C ALA A 56 9.78 -7.10 -13.71
N ALA A 57 9.88 -6.44 -14.88
CA ALA A 57 8.97 -5.36 -15.26
C ALA A 57 7.48 -5.79 -15.26
N LEU A 58 7.20 -7.04 -15.66
CA LEU A 58 5.84 -7.59 -15.66
C LEU A 58 5.27 -7.69 -14.24
N SER A 59 6.06 -8.18 -13.27
CA SER A 59 5.64 -8.28 -11.88
C SER A 59 5.39 -6.92 -11.24
N LEU A 60 6.19 -5.90 -11.60
CA LEU A 60 5.96 -4.52 -11.14
C LEU A 60 4.65 -3.94 -11.70
N HIS A 61 4.32 -4.25 -12.96
CA HIS A 61 3.06 -3.85 -13.59
C HIS A 61 1.86 -4.51 -12.94
N GLU A 62 1.94 -5.82 -12.66
CA GLU A 62 0.89 -6.56 -11.96
C GLU A 62 0.66 -6.05 -10.54
N ASN A 63 1.74 -5.78 -9.79
CA ASN A 63 1.63 -5.20 -8.45
C ASN A 63 0.95 -3.82 -8.47
N LEU A 64 1.25 -3.01 -9.47
CA LEU A 64 0.62 -1.69 -9.63
C LEU A 64 -0.87 -1.83 -9.95
N LYS A 65 -1.23 -2.74 -10.87
CA LYS A 65 -2.64 -3.05 -11.18
C LYS A 65 -3.41 -3.53 -9.97
N ALA A 66 -2.84 -4.43 -9.19
CA ALA A 66 -3.45 -4.94 -7.96
C ALA A 66 -3.70 -3.79 -6.97
N LEU A 67 -2.72 -2.91 -6.77
CA LEU A 67 -2.85 -1.76 -5.88
C LEU A 67 -3.95 -0.79 -6.34
N ILE A 68 -4.05 -0.49 -7.64
CA ILE A 68 -5.11 0.38 -8.16
C ILE A 68 -6.49 -0.26 -7.98
N ALA A 69 -6.62 -1.55 -8.28
CA ALA A 69 -7.88 -2.28 -8.12
C ALA A 69 -8.36 -2.27 -6.65
N ASP A 70 -7.44 -2.47 -5.70
CA ASP A 70 -7.78 -2.44 -4.28
C ASP A 70 -8.13 -1.04 -3.78
N LEU A 71 -7.48 0.01 -4.30
CA LEU A 71 -7.84 1.39 -3.99
C LEU A 71 -9.23 1.75 -4.51
N LEU A 72 -9.59 1.32 -5.72
CA LEU A 72 -10.93 1.52 -6.26
C LEU A 72 -12.01 0.83 -5.41
N LYS A 73 -11.74 -0.38 -4.91
CA LYS A 73 -12.64 -1.07 -3.96
C LYS A 73 -12.73 -0.36 -2.62
N ALA A 74 -11.64 0.25 -2.15
CA ALA A 74 -11.58 1.00 -0.91
C ALA A 74 -12.23 2.40 -1.00
N LYS A 75 -12.77 2.79 -2.17
CA LYS A 75 -13.45 4.07 -2.37
C LYS A 75 -14.64 4.20 -1.41
N PRO A 76 -14.66 5.22 -0.52
CA PRO A 76 -15.80 5.51 0.33
C PRO A 76 -17.00 5.97 -0.50
N SER A 77 -18.21 5.55 -0.12
CA SER A 77 -19.48 5.95 -0.78
C SER A 77 -19.74 7.46 -0.72
N THR A 78 -19.09 8.17 0.21
CA THR A 78 -19.19 9.63 0.39
C THR A 78 -18.27 10.42 -0.54
N SER A 79 -17.34 9.75 -1.25
CA SER A 79 -16.39 10.43 -2.15
C SER A 79 -17.08 10.84 -3.45
N LYS A 80 -17.16 12.16 -3.68
CA LYS A 80 -17.71 12.76 -4.90
C LYS A 80 -16.59 13.07 -5.91
N GLY A 81 -16.86 12.86 -7.20
CA GLY A 81 -15.93 13.17 -8.29
C GLY A 81 -14.91 12.07 -8.59
N VAL A 82 -13.81 12.47 -9.25
CA VAL A 82 -12.72 11.57 -9.64
C VAL A 82 -11.91 11.19 -8.40
N TYR A 83 -11.91 9.90 -8.06
CA TYR A 83 -11.28 9.38 -6.83
C TYR A 83 -9.74 9.37 -6.93
N MET A 84 -9.19 9.09 -8.11
CA MET A 84 -7.74 9.11 -8.37
C MET A 84 -7.38 10.28 -9.28
N GLN A 85 -6.64 11.26 -8.76
CA GLN A 85 -6.27 12.45 -9.53
C GLN A 85 -4.97 12.25 -10.31
N LYS A 86 -3.94 11.73 -9.67
CA LYS A 86 -2.61 11.56 -10.26
C LYS A 86 -1.95 10.31 -9.70
N VAL A 87 -1.29 9.57 -10.58
CA VAL A 87 -0.41 8.45 -10.21
C VAL A 87 1.01 8.83 -10.63
N SER A 88 1.95 8.75 -9.70
CA SER A 88 3.36 9.02 -9.97
C SER A 88 4.24 7.93 -9.38
N ILE A 89 5.14 7.38 -10.19
CA ILE A 89 6.16 6.43 -9.74
C ILE A 89 7.46 7.18 -9.60
N SER A 90 8.16 6.95 -8.49
CA SER A 90 9.52 7.43 -8.29
C SER A 90 10.35 6.32 -7.66
N THR A 91 11.64 6.33 -7.98
CA THR A 91 12.65 5.59 -7.22
C THR A 91 13.08 6.39 -6.01
N THR A 92 13.62 5.73 -4.97
CA THR A 92 13.99 6.37 -3.69
C THR A 92 14.85 7.62 -3.81
N MET A 93 15.76 7.65 -4.80
CA MET A 93 16.68 8.77 -5.04
C MET A 93 16.59 9.32 -6.48
N GLY A 94 15.51 9.06 -7.21
CA GLY A 94 15.40 9.43 -8.63
C GLY A 94 14.17 10.25 -8.94
N ALA A 95 14.12 10.78 -10.17
CA ALA A 95 13.01 11.61 -10.62
C ALA A 95 11.69 10.82 -10.64
N GLY A 96 10.61 11.51 -10.28
CA GLY A 96 9.26 10.95 -10.36
C GLY A 96 8.67 11.13 -11.76
N LEU A 97 8.14 10.05 -12.32
CA LEU A 97 7.40 10.07 -13.59
C LEU A 97 5.90 9.94 -13.31
N ALA A 98 5.12 10.83 -13.91
CA ALA A 98 3.67 10.73 -13.90
C ALA A 98 3.24 9.68 -14.92
N ILE A 99 2.37 8.77 -14.51
CA ILE A 99 1.78 7.76 -15.40
C ILE A 99 0.35 8.17 -15.71
N ASP A 100 -0.09 7.85 -16.92
CA ASP A 100 -1.48 7.97 -17.29
C ASP A 100 -2.29 6.80 -16.70
N GLN A 101 -3.45 7.14 -16.14
CA GLN A 101 -4.40 6.18 -15.57
C GLN A 101 -5.16 5.44 -16.67
N SER A 102 -5.23 6.02 -17.88
CA SER A 102 -5.97 5.44 -19.00
C SER A 102 -5.28 4.24 -19.64
N SER A 103 -3.94 4.17 -19.55
CA SER A 103 -3.10 3.17 -20.22
C SER A 103 -2.90 1.87 -19.41
N LEU A 104 -3.64 1.69 -18.31
CA LEU A 104 -3.36 0.68 -17.28
C LEU A 104 -4.51 -0.31 -17.14
#